data_AF-A0A0F7PN10-F1
#
_entry.id   AF-A0A0F7PN10-F1
#
_cell.length_a   1.000
_cell.length_b   1.000
_cell.length_c   1.000
_cell.angle_alpha   90.00
_cell.angle_beta   90.00
_cell.angle_gamma   90.00
#
_symmetry.space_group_name_H-M   'P 1'
#
loop_
_entity.id
_entity.type
_entity.pdbx_description
1 polymer ?
#
loop_
_entity_poly.entity_id
_entity_poly.type
_entity_poly.pdbx_seq_one_letter_code
_entity_poly.pdbx_strand_id
1 'polypeptide(L)' 'MPTRPNQGSLATAQTEQNIAYIRQMLVELRSVAEGEKADMLCYLIEMAYLEAGDVLAGERPLKVAER' A
#
# COMPACT_ATOMS: atom_id res chain seq x y z
N MET A 1 -5.18 15.42 34.04
CA MET A 1 -6.00 15.59 32.81
C MET A 1 -5.65 14.45 31.88
N PRO A 2 -6.56 13.51 31.53
CA PRO A 2 -6.25 12.52 30.51
C PRO A 2 -6.38 13.20 29.15
N THR A 3 -5.26 13.33 28.43
CA THR A 3 -5.23 13.78 27.03
C THR A 3 -6.04 12.81 26.18
N ARG A 4 -7.13 13.29 25.57
CA ARG A 4 -7.89 12.52 24.58
C ARG A 4 -6.93 12.15 23.44
N PRO A 5 -6.86 10.88 23.02
CA PRO A 5 -6.06 10.51 21.86
C PRO A 5 -6.56 11.28 20.64
N ASN A 6 -5.63 11.90 19.93
CA ASN A 6 -5.88 12.70 18.74
C ASN A 6 -6.40 11.77 17.62
N GLN A 7 -7.69 11.84 17.31
CA GLN A 7 -8.36 10.94 16.34
C GLN A 7 -7.70 10.94 14.96
N GLY A 8 -7.05 12.05 14.56
CA GLY A 8 -6.30 12.13 13.30
C GLY A 8 -5.09 11.19 13.25
N SER A 9 -4.41 10.95 14.37
CA SER A 9 -3.25 10.06 14.45
C SER A 9 -3.61 8.57 14.37
N LEU A 10 -4.84 8.21 14.74
CA LEU A 10 -5.34 6.83 14.64
C LEU A 10 -5.75 6.52 13.20
N ALA A 11 -6.33 7.50 12.49
CA ALA A 11 -6.68 7.35 11.08
C ALA A 11 -5.43 7.14 10.21
N THR A 12 -4.36 7.90 10.44
CA THR A 12 -3.09 7.73 9.70
C THR A 12 -2.44 6.38 9.97
N ALA A 13 -2.39 5.95 11.24
CA ALA A 13 -1.86 4.64 11.61
C ALA A 13 -2.66 3.49 10.97
N GLN A 14 -4.00 3.61 10.92
CA GLN A 14 -4.84 2.63 10.24
C GLN A 14 -4.58 2.60 8.73
N THR A 15 -4.40 3.76 8.11
CA THR A 15 -4.05 3.87 6.69
C THR A 15 -2.70 3.22 6.40
N GLU A 16 -1.66 3.52 7.18
CA GLU A 16 -0.35 2.88 7.06
C GLU A 16 -0.46 1.35 7.20
N GLN A 17 -1.22 0.87 8.18
CA GLN A 17 -1.43 -0.56 8.37
C GLN A 17 -2.14 -1.23 7.19
N ASN A 18 -3.14 -0.55 6.61
CA ASN A 18 -3.83 -1.03 5.41
C ASN A 18 -2.90 -1.07 4.20
N ILE A 19 -2.04 -0.06 4.00
CA ILE A 19 -1.09 -0.02 2.89
C ILE A 19 0.00 -1.09 3.07
N ALA A 20 0.49 -1.29 4.29
CA ALA A 20 1.42 -2.38 4.61
C ALA A 20 0.80 -3.76 4.29
N TYR A 21 -0.47 -3.94 4.64
CA TYR A 21 -1.21 -5.15 4.29
C TYR A 21 -1.35 -5.34 2.77
N ILE A 22 -1.71 -4.29 2.03
CA ILE A 22 -1.76 -4.30 0.56
C ILE A 22 -0.41 -4.71 -0.02
N ARG A 23 0.68 -4.12 0.48
CA ARG A 23 2.05 -4.43 0.04
C ARG A 23 2.41 -5.90 0.25
N GLN A 24 1.97 -6.50 1.37
CA GLN A 24 2.14 -7.94 1.59
C GLN A 24 1.35 -8.78 0.58
N MET A 25 0.08 -8.44 0.32
CA MET A 25 -0.73 -9.16 -0.68
C MET A 25 -0.13 -9.09 -2.09
N LEU A 26 0.48 -7.96 -2.46
CA LEU A 26 1.11 -7.79 -3.77
C LEU A 26 2.28 -8.77 -3.98
N VAL A 27 3.05 -9.10 -2.93
CA VAL A 27 4.12 -10.12 -3.00
C VAL A 27 3.55 -11.50 -3.32
N GLU A 28 2.46 -11.87 -2.66
CA GLU A 28 1.77 -13.15 -2.91
C GLU A 28 1.22 -13.20 -4.35
N LEU A 29 0.56 -12.13 -4.80
CA LEU A 29 0.01 -12.06 -6.17
C LEU A 29 1.10 -12.10 -7.24
N ARG A 30 2.27 -11.50 -6.99
CA ARG A 30 3.41 -11.56 -7.91
C ARG A 30 3.86 -13.01 -8.11
N SER A 31 3.94 -13.78 -7.02
CA SER A 31 4.32 -15.20 -7.07
C SER A 31 3.33 -16.03 -7.90
N VAL A 32 2.03 -15.75 -7.77
CA VAL A 32 0.98 -16.39 -8.59
C VAL A 32 1.13 -16.02 -10.07
N ALA A 33 1.31 -14.73 -10.38
CA ALA A 33 1.48 -14.26 -11.76
C ALA A 33 2.75 -14.82 -12.43
N GLU A 34 3.84 -14.96 -11.67
CA GLU A 34 5.08 -15.59 -12.14
C GLU A 34 4.85 -17.08 -12.47
N GLY A 35 4.09 -17.80 -11.63
CA GLY A 35 3.71 -19.19 -11.89
C GLY A 35 2.95 -19.38 -13.21
N GLU A 36 2.13 -18.40 -13.60
CA GLU A 36 1.35 -18.39 -14.84
C GLU A 36 2.11 -17.78 -16.04
N LYS A 37 3.37 -17.34 -15.86
CA LYS A 37 4.17 -16.63 -16.88
C LYS A 37 3.46 -15.37 -17.43
N ALA A 38 2.72 -14.68 -16.58
CA ALA A 38 1.98 -13.49 -16.94
C ALA A 38 2.84 -12.23 -16.73
N ASP A 39 3.82 -11.99 -17.61
CA ASP A 39 4.84 -10.94 -17.45
C ASP A 39 4.26 -9.54 -17.23
N MET A 40 3.19 -9.19 -17.96
CA MET A 40 2.50 -7.90 -17.80
C MET A 40 1.84 -7.76 -16.43
N LEU A 41 1.31 -8.85 -15.86
CA LEU A 41 0.75 -8.83 -14.50
C LEU A 41 1.86 -8.68 -13.46
N CYS A 42 2.97 -9.39 -13.61
CA CYS A 42 4.15 -9.24 -12.75
C CYS A 42 4.62 -7.78 -12.71
N TYR A 43 4.70 -7.15 -13.89
CA TYR A 43 5.08 -5.74 -13.99
C TYR A 43 4.11 -4.82 -13.24
N LEU A 44 2.80 -4.94 -13.45
CA LEU A 44 1.81 -4.09 -12.80
C LEU A 44 1.79 -4.28 -11.28
N ILE A 45 1.96 -5.51 -10.82
CA ILE A 45 2.03 -5.83 -9.39
C ILE A 45 3.29 -5.24 -8.76
N GLU A 46 4.44 -5.33 -9.44
CA GLU A 46 5.70 -4.72 -8.99
C GLU A 46 5.57 -3.20 -8.88
N MET A 47 4.98 -2.56 -9.89
CA MET A 47 4.77 -1.10 -9.86
C MET A 47 3.85 -0.69 -8.71
N ALA A 48 2.78 -1.45 -8.46
CA ALA A 48 1.90 -1.21 -7.31
C ALA A 48 2.61 -1.45 -5.96
N TYR A 49 3.53 -2.42 -5.90
CA TYR A 49 4.31 -2.71 -4.69
C TYR A 49 5.26 -1.55 -4.35
N LEU A 50 5.94 -1.00 -5.36
CA LEU A 50 6.80 0.18 -5.20
C LEU A 50 5.99 1.40 -4.77
N GLU A 51 4.83 1.63 -5.39
CA GLU A 51 3.90 2.71 -5.00
C GLU A 51 3.50 2.61 -3.51
N ALA A 52 3.11 1.42 -3.05
CA ALA A 52 2.75 1.20 -1.66
C ALA A 52 3.93 1.47 -0.71
N GLY A 53 5.16 1.15 -1.13
CA GLY A 53 6.38 1.48 -0.39
C GLY A 53 6.57 2.99 -0.25
N ASP A 54 6.42 3.73 -1.33
CA ASP A 54 6.58 5.19 -1.35
C ASP A 54 5.50 5.90 -0.51
N VAL A 55 4.27 5.38 -0.54
CA VAL A 55 3.18 5.87 0.33
C VAL A 55 3.52 5.66 1.81
N LEU A 56 4.05 4.49 2.19
CA LEU A 56 4.44 4.21 3.58
C LEU A 56 5.65 5.03 4.04
N ALA A 57 6.56 5.36 3.12
CA ALA A 57 7.69 6.25 3.39
C ALA A 57 7.27 7.72 3.53
N GLY A 58 6.01 8.06 3.19
CA GLY A 58 5.54 9.44 3.14
C GLY A 58 6.01 10.23 1.92
N GLU A 59 6.63 9.56 0.95
CA GLU A 59 7.18 10.16 -0.28
C GLU A 59 6.08 10.49 -1.30
N ARG A 60 4.91 9.83 -1.21
CA ARG A 60 3.75 10.08 -2.08
C ARG A 60 2.45 10.22 -1.29
N PRO A 61 1.68 11.32 -1.48
CA PRO A 61 0.35 11.44 -0.90
C PRO A 61 -0.60 10.39 -1.50
N LEU A 62 -1.47 9.81 -0.67
CA LEU A 62 -2.63 9.02 -1.12
C LEU A 62 -3.65 9.94 -1.81
N LYS A 63 -3.36 10.37 -3.04
CA LYS A 63 -4.32 11.02 -3.93
C LYS A 63 -4.21 10.39 -5.32
N VAL A 64 -5.03 9.36 -5.54
CA VAL A 64 -5.39 8.93 -6.88
C VAL A 64 -6.71 9.63 -7.21
N ALA A 65 -6.62 10.67 -8.06
CA ALA A 65 -7.69 11.34 -8.79
C ALA A 65 -9.00 11.64 -8.02
N GLU A 66 -9.18 12.91 -7.62
CA GLU A 66 -10.51 13.49 -7.46
C GLU A 66 -11.30 13.23 -8.76
N ARG A 67 -12.42 12.51 -8.67
CA ARG A 67 -13.45 12.43 -9.72
C ARG A 67 -14.59 13.38 -9.39
#